data_AF-A0A6A5KC61-F1
#
_entry.id   AF-A0A6A5KC61-F1
#
_cell.length_a   1.000
_cell.length_b   1.000
_cell.length_c   1.000
_cell.angle_alpha   90.00
_cell.angle_beta   90.00
_cell.angle_gamma   90.00
#
_symmetry.space_group_name_H-M   'P 1'
#
loop_
_entity.id
_entity.type
_entity.pdbx_description
1 polymer ?
#
loop_
_entity_poly.entity_id
_entity_poly.type
_entity_poly.pdbx_seq_one_letter_code
_entity_poly.pdbx_strand_id
1 'polypeptide(L)'
;MEAEYALFLEEHLSNLSSETETDPSITEDVVSDNPDIKDEEDLRKQLQDLLDNLQLDGTFSSLYTTSQFVNPGLHINTIGSIALPLSSRDALTIIGRCRKAPFGRKDETVIDENVRRTWELDAAEFQCLNPAWESYLQRLLKNAVTNLGVQGTTSCYPYKLLFYEEGAFFKAHRGTEKVPGMFGTLVVCLPSEHTGGQVLLKHGRKEQTLETAGLSSFDLSVLAWYSDVQHEIKPVTSRYRLVWTYNLVQDQEQPKQTAAALDSSHARLKSLLTT
;
A
#
# COMPACT_ATOMS: atom_id res chain seq x y z
N MET A 1 18.85 -22.62 -68.26
CA MET A 1 17.97 -21.46 -68.04
C MET A 1 18.88 -20.24 -68.12
N GLU A 2 19.33 -20.00 -69.35
CA GLU A 2 20.48 -19.17 -69.71
C GLU A 2 20.35 -18.75 -71.19
N ALA A 3 19.14 -18.43 -71.65
CA ALA A 3 18.87 -18.14 -73.07
C ALA A 3 17.70 -17.18 -73.33
N GLU A 4 17.38 -16.28 -72.39
CA GLU A 4 16.41 -15.19 -72.63
C GLU A 4 16.93 -13.84 -72.11
N TYR A 5 18.17 -13.53 -72.49
CA TYR A 5 18.84 -12.24 -72.28
C TYR A 5 19.11 -11.50 -73.62
N ALA A 6 18.35 -11.75 -74.69
CA ALA A 6 18.81 -11.36 -76.03
C ALA A 6 17.81 -10.61 -76.94
N LEU A 7 16.67 -10.10 -76.45
CA LEU A 7 15.69 -9.46 -77.36
C LEU A 7 14.99 -8.19 -76.84
N PHE A 8 15.55 -7.46 -75.87
CA PHE A 8 15.04 -6.12 -75.55
C PHE A 8 16.13 -5.10 -75.17
N LEU A 9 17.37 -5.34 -75.63
CA LEU A 9 18.51 -4.44 -75.51
C LEU A 9 18.88 -3.79 -76.86
N GLU A 10 17.90 -3.54 -77.74
CA GLU A 10 18.16 -2.97 -79.06
C GLU A 10 17.44 -1.63 -79.37
N GLU A 11 16.75 -0.99 -78.43
CA GLU A 11 16.02 0.24 -78.79
C GLU A 11 16.27 1.53 -78.00
N HIS A 12 16.97 1.56 -76.85
CA HIS A 12 17.08 2.82 -76.08
C HIS A 12 18.50 3.18 -75.61
N LEU A 13 19.50 2.91 -76.46
CA LEU A 13 20.84 3.52 -76.38
C LEU A 13 21.07 4.57 -77.49
N SER A 14 20.05 5.36 -77.80
CA SER A 14 20.19 6.60 -78.56
C SER A 14 19.76 7.77 -77.67
N ASN A 15 20.73 8.35 -76.96
CA ASN A 15 20.86 9.78 -76.64
C ASN A 15 21.63 9.96 -75.32
N LEU A 16 22.95 9.79 -75.41
CA LEU A 16 23.91 10.45 -74.53
C LEU A 16 24.86 11.28 -75.41
N SER A 17 25.35 12.39 -74.84
CA SER A 17 26.18 13.48 -75.40
C SER A 17 25.36 14.65 -75.97
N SER A 18 25.60 15.92 -75.63
CA SER A 18 26.83 16.61 -75.20
C SER A 18 26.54 18.04 -74.66
N GLU A 19 27.32 18.51 -73.67
CA GLU A 19 27.93 19.87 -73.50
C GLU A 19 26.99 21.12 -73.35
N THR A 20 27.18 22.17 -72.50
CA THR A 20 28.36 22.88 -71.95
C THR A 20 27.95 23.91 -70.85
N GLU A 21 28.87 24.13 -69.87
CA GLU A 21 29.35 25.41 -69.25
C GLU A 21 28.60 26.34 -68.23
N THR A 22 29.33 26.59 -67.11
CA THR A 22 29.58 27.83 -66.30
C THR A 22 28.67 28.34 -65.14
N ASP A 23 29.10 28.06 -63.89
CA ASP A 23 29.40 28.91 -62.67
C ASP A 23 28.67 30.26 -62.36
N PRO A 24 28.71 30.88 -61.14
CA PRO A 24 28.60 30.47 -59.71
C PRO A 24 27.51 31.25 -58.90
N SER A 25 27.35 30.88 -57.62
CA SER A 25 26.80 31.65 -56.47
C SER A 25 25.27 31.68 -56.27
N ILE A 26 24.82 31.14 -55.14
CA ILE A 26 24.11 31.84 -54.05
C ILE A 26 23.93 30.83 -52.91
N THR A 27 24.48 31.17 -51.76
CA THR A 27 24.20 30.58 -50.45
C THR A 27 22.76 30.87 -50.06
N GLU A 28 22.02 29.87 -49.58
CA GLU A 28 20.96 30.08 -48.59
C GLU A 28 20.72 28.80 -47.80
N ASP A 29 21.08 28.87 -46.51
CA ASP A 29 20.76 27.87 -45.49
C ASP A 29 19.24 27.72 -45.38
N VAL A 30 18.70 26.60 -45.86
CA VAL A 30 17.34 26.19 -45.50
C VAL A 30 17.43 25.38 -44.22
N VAL A 31 17.46 26.10 -43.09
CA VAL A 31 17.02 25.53 -41.81
C VAL A 31 15.52 25.29 -41.98
N SER A 32 15.18 24.03 -42.27
CA SER A 32 13.82 23.54 -42.23
C SER A 32 13.33 23.61 -40.79
N ASP A 33 12.75 24.74 -40.40
CA ASP A 33 11.88 24.84 -39.22
C ASP A 33 10.72 23.86 -39.42
N ASN A 34 10.88 22.65 -38.88
CA ASN A 34 9.83 21.65 -38.85
C ASN A 34 8.86 22.02 -37.70
N PRO A 35 7.64 22.52 -37.99
CA PRO A 35 6.70 22.97 -36.96
C PRO A 35 6.28 21.85 -35.99
N ASP A 36 6.44 20.59 -36.39
CA ASP A 36 6.09 19.41 -35.60
C ASP A 36 6.99 19.20 -34.36
N ILE A 37 8.23 19.71 -34.37
CA ILE A 37 9.19 19.51 -33.25
C ILE A 37 8.78 20.33 -32.02
N LYS A 38 8.12 21.48 -32.22
CA LYS A 38 7.63 22.33 -31.12
C LYS A 38 6.46 21.70 -30.38
N ASP A 39 5.60 20.97 -31.09
CA ASP A 39 4.44 20.31 -30.50
C ASP A 39 4.84 19.07 -29.69
N GLU A 40 5.85 18.32 -30.12
CA GLU A 40 6.34 17.14 -29.38
C GLU A 40 7.04 17.55 -28.06
N GLU A 41 7.86 18.60 -28.09
CA GLU A 41 8.58 19.07 -26.90
C GLU A 41 7.63 19.75 -25.89
N ASP A 42 6.59 20.45 -26.38
CA ASP A 42 5.54 21.01 -25.52
C ASP A 42 4.62 19.91 -24.96
N LEU A 43 4.26 18.88 -25.74
CA LEU A 43 3.54 17.70 -25.25
C LEU A 43 4.33 16.94 -24.19
N ARG A 44 5.64 16.76 -24.41
CA ARG A 44 6.54 16.11 -23.42
C ARG A 44 6.58 16.92 -22.13
N LYS A 45 6.66 18.24 -22.21
CA LYS A 45 6.67 19.12 -21.04
C LYS A 45 5.32 19.13 -20.31
N GLN A 46 4.20 19.17 -21.04
CA GLN A 46 2.86 19.08 -20.46
C GLN A 46 2.62 17.71 -19.81
N LEU A 47 3.08 16.62 -20.44
CA LEU A 47 3.02 15.27 -19.86
C LEU A 47 3.91 15.17 -18.62
N GLN A 48 5.10 15.76 -18.65
CA GLN A 48 6.00 15.84 -17.50
C GLN A 48 5.35 16.63 -16.34
N ASP A 49 4.78 17.80 -16.61
CA ASP A 49 4.10 18.61 -15.60
C ASP A 49 2.86 17.88 -15.02
N LEU A 50 2.07 17.19 -15.86
CA LEU A 50 0.95 16.37 -15.39
C LEU A 50 1.43 15.20 -14.52
N LEU A 51 2.58 14.61 -14.84
CA LEU A 51 3.13 13.46 -14.13
C LEU A 51 3.92 13.83 -12.87
N ASP A 52 4.58 14.97 -12.83
CA ASP A 52 5.22 15.53 -11.64
C ASP A 52 4.18 15.91 -10.59
N ASN A 53 2.99 16.31 -11.04
CA ASN A 53 1.82 16.54 -10.20
C ASN A 53 0.97 15.29 -9.97
N LEU A 54 1.28 14.16 -10.64
CA LEU A 54 0.56 12.92 -10.47
C LEU A 54 0.93 12.33 -9.11
N GLN A 55 -0.05 12.27 -8.22
CA GLN A 55 0.04 11.41 -7.06
C GLN A 55 0.11 9.98 -7.57
N LEU A 56 1.30 9.39 -7.53
CA LEU A 56 1.47 7.95 -7.74
C LEU A 56 0.55 7.24 -6.75
N ASP A 57 -0.35 6.41 -7.28
CA ASP A 57 -1.36 5.75 -6.46
C ASP A 57 -0.67 4.92 -5.36
N GLY A 58 -0.86 5.33 -4.12
CA GLY A 58 -0.49 4.57 -2.94
C GLY A 58 0.77 5.01 -2.18
N THR A 59 0.77 4.69 -0.89
CA THR A 59 1.93 4.90 -0.01
C THR A 59 2.22 3.64 0.79
N PHE A 60 3.39 3.56 1.45
CA PHE A 60 3.75 2.39 2.25
C PHE A 60 2.83 2.17 3.48
N SER A 61 1.96 3.14 3.78
CA SER A 61 0.93 3.01 4.80
C SER A 61 -0.35 3.77 4.45
N SER A 62 -1.42 3.46 5.19
CA SER A 62 -2.67 4.22 5.13
C SER A 62 -3.29 4.37 6.51
N LEU A 63 -3.97 5.49 6.72
CA LEU A 63 -4.84 5.76 7.86
C LEU A 63 -6.04 6.55 7.36
N TYR A 64 -7.24 6.12 7.72
CA TYR A 64 -8.45 6.92 7.57
C TYR A 64 -9.45 6.57 8.68
N THR A 65 -10.42 7.45 8.91
CA THR A 65 -11.46 7.25 9.92
C THR A 65 -12.84 7.18 9.30
N THR A 66 -13.77 6.56 10.02
CA THR A 66 -15.17 6.49 9.61
C THR A 66 -16.09 6.49 10.82
N SER A 67 -17.02 7.43 10.83
CA SER A 67 -18.02 7.61 11.89
C SER A 67 -19.32 6.84 11.61
N GLN A 68 -19.53 6.40 10.37
CA GLN A 68 -20.65 5.57 9.97
C GLN A 68 -20.14 4.16 9.68
N PHE A 69 -20.28 3.29 10.67
CA PHE A 69 -19.80 1.92 10.59
C PHE A 69 -20.84 0.90 11.04
N VAL A 70 -20.67 -0.33 10.55
CA VAL A 70 -21.43 -1.48 11.03
C VAL A 70 -20.80 -1.93 12.34
N ASN A 71 -21.54 -1.95 13.44
CA ASN A 71 -21.01 -2.53 14.68
C ASN A 71 -20.75 -4.04 14.47
N PRO A 72 -19.53 -4.56 14.72
CA PRO A 72 -19.21 -5.98 14.49
C PRO A 72 -20.03 -6.94 15.38
N GLY A 73 -20.63 -6.47 16.47
CA GLY A 73 -21.22 -7.37 17.46
C GLY A 73 -20.14 -8.30 18.03
N LEU A 74 -19.04 -7.71 18.50
CA LEU A 74 -17.88 -8.43 19.00
C LEU A 74 -18.29 -9.33 20.17
N HIS A 75 -17.93 -10.61 20.09
CA HIS A 75 -18.18 -11.59 21.12
C HIS A 75 -16.89 -12.33 21.46
N ILE A 76 -16.48 -12.31 22.72
CA ILE A 76 -15.30 -13.05 23.19
C ILE A 76 -15.80 -14.31 23.90
N ASN A 77 -15.36 -15.50 23.49
CA ASN A 77 -15.96 -16.77 23.92
C ASN A 77 -16.02 -16.94 25.45
N THR A 78 -15.04 -16.41 26.18
CA THR A 78 -14.93 -16.54 27.64
C THR A 78 -15.61 -15.41 28.44
N ILE A 79 -16.10 -14.37 27.76
CA ILE A 79 -16.68 -13.17 28.38
C ILE A 79 -18.13 -12.95 27.94
N GLY A 80 -18.43 -13.22 26.68
CA GLY A 80 -19.69 -12.87 26.03
C GLY A 80 -19.55 -11.68 25.09
N SER A 81 -20.68 -11.01 24.83
CA SER A 81 -20.73 -9.86 23.93
C SER A 81 -20.07 -8.63 24.55
N ILE A 82 -19.22 -7.96 23.78
CA ILE A 82 -18.52 -6.73 24.14
C ILE A 82 -19.21 -5.55 23.45
N ALA A 83 -19.72 -4.61 24.23
CA ALA A 83 -20.34 -3.41 23.69
C ALA A 83 -19.28 -2.43 23.16
N LEU A 84 -19.65 -1.70 22.11
CA LEU A 84 -18.87 -0.59 21.56
C LEU A 84 -19.71 0.70 21.64
N PRO A 85 -19.12 1.84 22.09
CA PRO A 85 -17.73 1.99 22.50
C PRO A 85 -17.34 1.21 23.74
N LEU A 86 -16.08 0.78 23.81
CA LEU A 86 -15.60 -0.08 24.89
C LEU A 86 -15.69 0.63 26.24
N SER A 87 -16.43 0.02 27.17
CA SER A 87 -16.55 0.51 28.53
C SER A 87 -15.36 0.10 29.39
N SER A 88 -15.04 0.87 30.44
CA SER A 88 -14.00 0.48 31.40
C SER A 88 -14.31 -0.84 32.12
N ARG A 89 -15.59 -1.17 32.33
CA ARG A 89 -16.02 -2.44 32.93
C ARG A 89 -15.64 -3.62 32.03
N ASP A 90 -15.96 -3.53 30.74
CA ASP A 90 -15.69 -4.61 29.80
C ASP A 90 -14.19 -4.71 29.52
N ALA A 91 -13.47 -3.58 29.49
CA ALA A 91 -12.01 -3.52 29.41
C ALA A 91 -11.32 -4.27 30.56
N LEU A 92 -11.74 -4.04 31.81
CA LEU A 92 -11.22 -4.78 32.97
C LEU A 92 -11.54 -6.28 32.91
N THR A 93 -12.69 -6.63 32.33
CA THR A 93 -13.07 -8.03 32.13
C THR A 93 -12.17 -8.72 31.08
N ILE A 94 -11.82 -8.00 30.01
CA ILE A 94 -10.86 -8.45 28.99
C ILE A 94 -9.50 -8.69 29.64
N ILE A 95 -8.98 -7.74 30.43
CA ILE A 95 -7.70 -7.87 31.16
C ILE A 95 -7.69 -9.12 32.04
N GLY A 96 -8.78 -9.38 32.77
CA GLY A 96 -8.88 -10.53 33.68
C GLY A 96 -9.01 -11.89 33.00
N ARG A 97 -9.26 -11.95 31.68
CA ARG A 97 -9.59 -13.20 30.96
C ARG A 97 -8.74 -13.46 29.71
N CYS A 98 -8.00 -12.46 29.22
CA CYS A 98 -7.12 -12.60 28.06
C CYS A 98 -5.69 -12.94 28.49
N ARG A 99 -4.88 -13.44 27.55
CA ARG A 99 -3.46 -13.67 27.79
C ARG A 99 -2.64 -12.45 27.38
N LYS A 100 -1.50 -12.26 28.05
CA LYS A 100 -0.48 -11.34 27.57
C LYS A 100 0.11 -11.86 26.27
N ALA A 101 0.38 -10.94 25.36
CA ALA A 101 0.86 -11.25 24.04
C ALA A 101 2.35 -11.63 24.07
N PRO A 102 2.73 -12.81 23.56
CA PRO A 102 4.13 -13.18 23.46
C PRO A 102 4.83 -12.39 22.35
N PHE A 103 6.16 -12.43 22.38
CA PHE A 103 7.02 -11.99 21.29
C PHE A 103 7.98 -13.12 20.90
N GLY A 104 8.12 -13.38 19.60
CA GLY A 104 8.94 -14.48 19.10
C GLY A 104 10.38 -14.04 18.81
N ARG A 105 11.37 -14.73 19.38
CA ARG A 105 12.72 -14.82 18.82
C ARG A 105 12.83 -16.18 18.14
N LYS A 106 12.56 -16.23 16.83
CA LYS A 106 12.59 -17.48 16.04
C LYS A 106 11.63 -18.54 16.61
N ASP A 107 12.17 -19.66 17.11
CA ASP A 107 11.44 -20.87 17.53
C ASP A 107 10.96 -20.84 18.99
N GLU A 108 11.30 -19.79 19.75
CA GLU A 108 10.86 -19.64 21.15
C GLU A 108 9.83 -18.52 21.30
N THR A 109 8.68 -18.89 21.87
CA THR A 109 7.60 -17.96 22.26
C THR A 109 7.93 -17.41 23.65
N VAL A 110 8.54 -16.22 23.72
CA VAL A 110 8.94 -15.59 25.00
C VAL A 110 8.04 -14.41 25.30
N ILE A 111 7.53 -14.31 26.53
CA ILE A 111 6.82 -13.11 27.00
C ILE A 111 7.87 -12.17 27.60
N ASP A 112 8.14 -11.04 26.93
CA ASP A 112 9.01 -9.96 27.44
C ASP A 112 8.23 -8.64 27.45
N GLU A 113 7.82 -8.23 28.64
CA GLU A 113 7.07 -6.99 28.87
C GLU A 113 7.92 -5.73 28.65
N ASN A 114 9.24 -5.85 28.51
CA ASN A 114 10.06 -4.74 28.06
C ASN A 114 10.02 -4.57 26.54
N VAL A 115 9.50 -5.55 25.80
CA VAL A 115 9.38 -5.53 24.33
C VAL A 115 7.94 -5.31 23.91
N ARG A 116 6.99 -5.98 24.58
CA ARG A 116 5.57 -5.91 24.25
C ARG A 116 4.73 -6.02 25.50
N ARG A 117 3.88 -5.02 25.73
CA ARG A 117 2.84 -5.04 26.75
C ARG A 117 1.52 -4.88 26.02
N THR A 118 0.83 -5.99 25.79
CA THR A 118 -0.45 -6.03 25.08
C THR A 118 -1.17 -7.30 25.49
N TRP A 119 -2.49 -7.27 25.54
CA TRP A 119 -3.33 -8.46 25.69
C TRP A 119 -3.78 -8.92 24.30
N GLU A 120 -3.77 -10.22 24.03
CA GLU A 120 -4.20 -10.74 22.73
C GLU A 120 -5.16 -11.93 22.85
N LEU A 121 -6.01 -12.03 21.83
CA LEU A 121 -6.86 -13.17 21.54
C LEU A 121 -6.62 -13.56 20.08
N ASP A 122 -6.47 -14.86 19.83
CA ASP A 122 -6.41 -15.44 18.49
C ASP A 122 -7.81 -15.44 17.87
N ALA A 123 -7.87 -15.49 16.54
CA ALA A 123 -9.13 -15.46 15.78
C ALA A 123 -10.16 -16.54 16.17
N ALA A 124 -9.75 -17.64 16.81
CA ALA A 124 -10.65 -18.69 17.29
C ALA A 124 -11.33 -18.36 18.63
N GLU A 125 -10.82 -17.37 19.37
CA GLU A 125 -11.27 -17.04 20.73
C GLU A 125 -12.33 -15.94 20.79
N PHE A 126 -12.64 -15.35 19.63
CA PHE A 126 -13.66 -14.33 19.50
C PHE A 126 -14.40 -14.47 18.17
N GLN A 127 -15.55 -13.83 18.09
CA GLN A 127 -16.48 -13.92 16.96
C GLN A 127 -17.04 -12.54 16.63
N CYS A 128 -17.40 -12.37 15.37
CA CYS A 128 -18.20 -11.26 14.90
C CYS A 128 -19.62 -11.76 14.65
N LEU A 129 -20.56 -11.34 15.51
CA LEU A 129 -21.93 -11.81 15.45
C LEU A 129 -22.79 -11.03 14.46
N ASN A 130 -22.36 -9.85 14.01
CA ASN A 130 -23.11 -9.08 13.02
C ASN A 130 -22.77 -9.55 11.59
N PRO A 131 -23.69 -10.21 10.85
CA PRO A 131 -23.42 -10.69 9.49
C PRO A 131 -23.16 -9.57 8.49
N ALA A 132 -23.60 -8.33 8.76
CA ALA A 132 -23.33 -7.20 7.89
C ALA A 132 -21.86 -6.74 7.95
N TRP A 133 -21.10 -7.14 8.97
CA TRP A 133 -19.70 -6.75 9.15
C TRP A 133 -18.81 -7.22 8.02
N GLU A 134 -19.00 -8.45 7.52
CA GLU A 134 -18.14 -8.99 6.44
C GLU A 134 -18.20 -8.10 5.21
N SER A 135 -19.41 -7.75 4.76
CA SER A 135 -19.60 -6.83 3.63
C SER A 135 -19.03 -5.43 3.87
N TYR A 136 -19.02 -4.97 5.13
CA TYR A 136 -18.45 -3.69 5.52
C TYR A 136 -16.92 -3.74 5.54
N LEU A 137 -16.35 -4.83 6.06
CA LEU A 137 -14.92 -5.10 6.06
C LEU A 137 -14.36 -5.11 4.63
N GLN A 138 -15.07 -5.67 3.65
CA GLN A 138 -14.66 -5.61 2.25
C GLN A 138 -14.58 -4.16 1.72
N ARG A 139 -15.44 -3.24 2.20
CA ARG A 139 -15.34 -1.80 1.86
C ARG A 139 -14.13 -1.16 2.51
N LEU A 140 -13.85 -1.51 3.77
CA LEU A 140 -12.66 -1.02 4.47
C LEU A 140 -11.38 -1.50 3.78
N LEU A 141 -11.35 -2.80 3.44
CA LEU A 141 -10.26 -3.42 2.72
C LEU A 141 -9.99 -2.71 1.39
N LYS A 142 -11.04 -2.47 0.59
CA LYS A 142 -10.91 -1.77 -0.69
C LYS A 142 -10.22 -0.41 -0.53
N ASN A 143 -10.70 0.42 0.39
CA ASN A 143 -10.12 1.74 0.64
C ASN A 143 -8.66 1.64 1.11
N ALA A 144 -8.36 0.72 2.03
CA ALA A 144 -7.01 0.51 2.53
C ALA A 144 -6.04 0.05 1.43
N VAL A 145 -6.43 -0.90 0.59
CA VAL A 145 -5.64 -1.44 -0.53
C VAL A 145 -5.41 -0.39 -1.61
N THR A 146 -6.44 0.41 -1.93
CA THR A 146 -6.30 1.58 -2.83
C THR A 146 -5.29 2.58 -2.28
N ASN A 147 -5.39 2.94 -0.99
CA ASN A 147 -4.45 3.87 -0.36
C ASN A 147 -3.02 3.32 -0.24
N LEU A 148 -2.84 2.00 -0.27
CA LEU A 148 -1.52 1.38 -0.34
C LEU A 148 -0.97 1.35 -1.77
N GLY A 149 -1.81 1.50 -2.81
CA GLY A 149 -1.38 1.37 -4.21
C GLY A 149 -1.28 -0.08 -4.66
N VAL A 150 -1.93 -1.00 -3.95
CA VAL A 150 -1.93 -2.42 -4.30
C VAL A 150 -2.88 -2.65 -5.46
N GLN A 151 -2.36 -3.26 -6.52
CA GLN A 151 -3.13 -3.67 -7.68
C GLN A 151 -3.50 -5.16 -7.57
N GLY A 152 -4.66 -5.53 -8.11
CA GLY A 152 -5.15 -6.91 -8.14
C GLY A 152 -6.03 -7.30 -6.96
N THR A 153 -6.48 -8.55 -6.97
CA THR A 153 -7.39 -9.09 -5.96
C THR A 153 -6.66 -9.27 -4.63
N THR A 154 -7.19 -8.66 -3.58
CA THR A 154 -6.71 -8.82 -2.20
C THR A 154 -7.82 -9.41 -1.35
N SER A 155 -7.47 -10.33 -0.46
CA SER A 155 -8.34 -10.81 0.61
C SER A 155 -7.76 -10.41 1.97
N CYS A 156 -8.61 -10.33 2.99
CA CYS A 156 -8.16 -10.15 4.36
C CYS A 156 -8.71 -11.26 5.27
N TYR A 157 -7.86 -11.80 6.13
CA TYR A 157 -8.26 -12.85 7.08
C TYR A 157 -8.06 -12.38 8.52
N PRO A 158 -9.03 -12.60 9.43
CA PRO A 158 -8.88 -12.27 10.84
C PRO A 158 -7.62 -12.91 11.42
N TYR A 159 -6.83 -12.12 12.17
CA TYR A 159 -5.63 -12.62 12.83
C TYR A 159 -5.78 -12.58 14.35
N LYS A 160 -5.74 -11.39 14.93
CA LYS A 160 -5.81 -11.20 16.37
C LYS A 160 -6.66 -10.01 16.77
N LEU A 161 -7.34 -10.14 17.89
CA LEU A 161 -7.85 -9.01 18.65
C LEU A 161 -6.78 -8.61 19.67
N LEU A 162 -6.33 -7.36 19.63
CA LEU A 162 -5.31 -6.83 20.52
C LEU A 162 -5.91 -5.73 21.38
N PHE A 163 -5.62 -5.81 22.67
CA PHE A 163 -6.09 -4.86 23.66
C PHE A 163 -4.90 -4.24 24.39
N TYR A 164 -4.86 -2.91 24.39
CA TYR A 164 -3.80 -2.09 24.97
C TYR A 164 -4.39 -1.29 26.14
N GLU A 165 -3.96 -1.61 27.35
CA GLU A 165 -4.24 -0.81 28.55
C GLU A 165 -3.25 0.35 28.71
N GLU A 166 -3.41 1.16 29.74
CA GLU A 166 -2.46 2.22 30.04
C GLU A 166 -1.02 1.68 30.24
N GLY A 167 -0.07 2.31 29.57
CA GLY A 167 1.33 1.89 29.52
C GLY A 167 1.61 0.72 28.56
N ALA A 168 0.59 0.15 27.90
CA ALA A 168 0.76 -0.88 26.88
C ALA A 168 1.46 -0.31 25.63
N PHE A 169 2.42 -1.05 25.07
CA PHE A 169 3.22 -0.66 23.92
C PHE A 169 3.72 -1.89 23.15
N PHE A 170 4.29 -1.67 21.98
CA PHE A 170 5.05 -2.69 21.27
C PHE A 170 6.24 -2.05 20.55
N LYS A 171 7.46 -2.44 20.95
CA LYS A 171 8.70 -1.93 20.34
C LYS A 171 8.77 -2.16 18.84
N ALA A 172 9.63 -1.37 18.20
CA ALA A 172 9.89 -1.44 16.77
C ALA A 172 10.24 -2.86 16.30
N HIS A 173 9.50 -3.34 15.31
CA HIS A 173 9.71 -4.65 14.69
C HIS A 173 9.17 -4.64 13.25
N ARG A 174 9.51 -5.66 12.48
CA ARG A 174 8.90 -5.90 11.15
C ARG A 174 7.92 -7.04 11.25
N GLY A 175 6.86 -6.98 10.45
CA GLY A 175 5.96 -8.11 10.27
C GLY A 175 6.73 -9.28 9.69
N THR A 176 6.34 -10.50 10.06
CA THR A 176 6.71 -11.68 9.29
C THR A 176 5.45 -12.22 8.64
N GLU A 177 5.63 -12.87 7.50
CA GLU A 177 4.56 -13.62 6.85
C GLU A 177 4.02 -14.66 7.84
N LYS A 178 2.69 -14.65 8.04
CA LYS A 178 1.99 -15.57 8.96
C LYS A 178 1.20 -16.64 8.21
N VAL A 179 0.80 -16.32 6.98
CA VAL A 179 0.09 -17.21 6.06
C VAL A 179 0.65 -17.01 4.66
N PRO A 180 0.64 -18.04 3.80
CA PRO A 180 1.13 -17.92 2.43
C PRO A 180 0.44 -16.78 1.68
N GLY A 181 1.25 -15.93 1.02
CA GLY A 181 0.74 -14.79 0.25
C GLY A 181 0.41 -13.57 1.12
N MET A 182 0.73 -13.57 2.42
CA MET A 182 0.55 -12.37 3.24
C MET A 182 1.58 -11.30 2.87
N PHE A 183 1.08 -10.13 2.50
CA PHE A 183 1.91 -9.00 2.09
C PHE A 183 1.80 -7.79 3.02
N GLY A 184 0.79 -7.75 3.91
CA GLY A 184 0.58 -6.62 4.79
C GLY A 184 -0.36 -6.90 5.94
N THR A 185 -0.63 -5.87 6.72
CA THR A 185 -1.54 -5.90 7.86
C THR A 185 -2.59 -4.81 7.69
N LEU A 186 -3.84 -5.17 7.96
CA LEU A 186 -4.96 -4.24 8.14
C LEU A 186 -5.32 -4.21 9.63
N VAL A 187 -5.45 -3.03 10.21
CA VAL A 187 -5.84 -2.84 11.60
C VAL A 187 -7.07 -1.97 11.67
N VAL A 188 -8.14 -2.51 12.25
CA VAL A 188 -9.37 -1.77 12.54
C VAL A 188 -9.37 -1.46 14.03
N CYS A 189 -9.15 -0.19 14.38
CA CYS A 189 -9.32 0.29 15.74
C CYS A 189 -10.82 0.46 16.01
N LEU A 190 -11.33 -0.33 16.94
CA LEU A 190 -12.73 -0.29 17.36
C LEU A 190 -12.95 0.91 18.30
N PRO A 191 -14.19 1.43 18.42
CA PRO A 191 -14.46 2.58 19.26
C PRO A 191 -14.15 2.25 20.72
N SER A 192 -13.15 2.95 21.26
CA SER A 192 -12.57 2.76 22.58
C SER A 192 -11.73 3.99 22.89
N GLU A 193 -12.24 4.87 23.77
CA GLU A 193 -11.55 6.10 24.16
C GLU A 193 -10.12 5.80 24.66
N HIS A 194 -9.12 6.49 24.11
CA HIS A 194 -7.72 6.43 24.56
C HIS A 194 -6.91 7.66 24.20
N THR A 195 -5.75 7.82 24.86
CA THR A 195 -4.68 8.75 24.46
C THR A 195 -3.36 8.00 24.25
N GLY A 196 -2.45 8.58 23.49
CA GLY A 196 -1.21 7.91 23.08
C GLY A 196 -1.49 6.77 22.10
N GLY A 197 -0.66 5.73 22.10
CA GLY A 197 -0.88 4.56 21.24
C GLY A 197 -0.56 4.79 19.76
N GLN A 198 0.20 5.84 19.42
CA GLN A 198 0.56 6.15 18.04
C GLN A 198 1.30 4.98 17.38
N VAL A 199 1.00 4.72 16.11
CA VAL A 199 1.72 3.72 15.30
C VAL A 199 2.79 4.45 14.50
N LEU A 200 4.06 4.23 14.85
CA LEU A 200 5.18 4.73 14.06
C LEU A 200 5.55 3.70 13.01
N LEU A 201 5.60 4.14 11.75
CA LEU A 201 5.96 3.32 10.60
C LEU A 201 7.22 3.88 9.96
N LYS A 202 8.15 2.99 9.63
CA LYS A 202 9.44 3.32 9.02
C LYS A 202 9.72 2.44 7.82
N HIS A 203 9.95 3.07 6.67
CA HIS A 203 10.33 2.42 5.42
C HIS A 203 11.47 3.20 4.75
N GLY A 204 12.66 2.59 4.72
CA GLY A 204 13.88 3.28 4.29
C GLY A 204 14.16 4.53 5.12
N ARG A 205 14.17 5.70 4.46
CA ARG A 205 14.34 7.02 5.10
C ARG A 205 13.02 7.73 5.43
N LYS A 206 11.88 7.14 5.04
CA LYS A 206 10.55 7.71 5.28
C LYS A 206 10.03 7.22 6.62
N GLU A 207 9.44 8.12 7.40
CA GLU A 207 8.76 7.83 8.65
C GLU A 207 7.36 8.44 8.63
N GLN A 208 6.38 7.71 9.15
CA GLN A 208 5.00 8.18 9.31
C GLN A 208 4.49 7.84 10.71
N THR A 209 3.71 8.74 11.28
CA THR A 209 3.02 8.55 12.56
C THR A 209 1.53 8.48 12.29
N LEU A 210 0.89 7.37 12.63
CA LEU A 210 -0.55 7.18 12.51
C LEU A 210 -1.19 7.33 13.89
N GLU A 211 -2.09 8.29 14.03
CA GLU A 211 -2.76 8.63 15.29
C GLU A 211 -4.23 8.24 15.27
N THR A 212 -4.68 7.52 16.30
CA THR A 212 -6.07 7.02 16.39
C THR A 212 -6.85 7.62 17.54
N ALA A 213 -6.20 8.33 18.46
CA ALA A 213 -6.77 8.80 19.71
C ALA A 213 -7.90 9.83 19.52
N GLY A 214 -7.72 10.79 18.61
CA GLY A 214 -8.58 11.98 18.51
C GLY A 214 -10.07 11.71 18.25
N LEU A 215 -10.39 10.61 17.57
CA LEU A 215 -11.77 10.20 17.25
C LEU A 215 -12.14 8.84 17.87
N SER A 216 -11.29 8.33 18.76
CA SER A 216 -11.36 6.95 19.25
C SER A 216 -12.62 6.60 20.02
N SER A 217 -13.32 7.58 20.60
CA SER A 217 -14.48 7.33 21.45
C SER A 217 -15.67 6.76 20.68
N PHE A 218 -15.85 7.11 19.40
CA PHE A 218 -17.05 6.73 18.64
C PHE A 218 -16.78 6.30 17.20
N ASP A 219 -15.60 6.57 16.65
CA ASP A 219 -15.30 6.25 15.26
C ASP A 219 -14.38 5.04 15.13
N LEU A 220 -14.40 4.41 13.96
CA LEU A 220 -13.34 3.48 13.57
C LEU A 220 -12.16 4.26 13.00
N SER A 221 -10.95 3.83 13.35
CA SER A 221 -9.75 4.16 12.60
C SER A 221 -9.24 2.91 11.90
N VAL A 222 -9.01 3.00 10.58
CA VAL A 222 -8.50 1.90 9.78
C VAL A 222 -7.10 2.24 9.33
N LEU A 223 -6.15 1.37 9.65
CA LEU A 223 -4.75 1.49 9.30
C LEU A 223 -4.36 0.31 8.43
N ALA A 224 -3.48 0.52 7.47
CA ALA A 224 -2.83 -0.58 6.79
C ALA A 224 -1.37 -0.25 6.45
N TRP A 225 -0.54 -1.28 6.36
CA TRP A 225 0.86 -1.17 5.94
C TRP A 225 1.38 -2.50 5.40
N TYR A 226 2.44 -2.43 4.60
CA TYR A 226 3.12 -3.61 4.07
C TYR A 226 3.95 -4.33 5.13
N SER A 227 4.12 -5.65 4.99
CA SER A 227 4.86 -6.48 5.95
C SER A 227 6.34 -6.14 6.06
N ASP A 228 6.95 -5.59 5.00
CA ASP A 228 8.34 -5.15 4.99
C ASP A 228 8.55 -3.78 5.67
N VAL A 229 7.48 -3.08 6.06
CA VAL A 229 7.54 -1.83 6.84
C VAL A 229 7.79 -2.14 8.32
N GLN A 230 8.78 -1.45 8.90
CA GLN A 230 9.00 -1.52 10.34
C GLN A 230 7.93 -0.71 11.06
N HIS A 231 7.37 -1.25 12.13
CA HIS A 231 6.34 -0.58 12.92
C HIS A 231 6.58 -0.69 14.42
N GLU A 232 6.18 0.35 15.14
CA GLU A 232 6.23 0.46 16.60
C GLU A 232 4.90 1.03 17.10
N ILE A 233 4.38 0.50 18.20
CA ILE A 233 3.22 1.07 18.90
C ILE A 233 3.74 1.80 20.14
N LYS A 234 3.58 3.13 20.17
CA LYS A 234 3.92 3.95 21.32
C LYS A 234 3.00 3.66 22.51
N PRO A 235 3.42 3.97 23.75
CA PRO A 235 2.59 3.72 24.92
C PRO A 235 1.21 4.37 24.81
N VAL A 236 0.17 3.61 25.13
CA VAL A 236 -1.14 4.18 25.47
C VAL A 236 -0.99 4.92 26.79
N THR A 237 -1.31 6.22 26.82
CA THR A 237 -1.09 7.08 27.99
C THR A 237 -2.31 7.21 28.88
N SER A 238 -3.50 6.88 28.38
CA SER A 238 -4.70 6.76 29.20
C SER A 238 -5.74 5.85 28.54
N ARG A 239 -6.59 5.24 29.38
CA ARG A 239 -7.71 4.37 28.99
C ARG A 239 -7.25 3.14 28.20
N TYR A 240 -7.98 2.77 27.14
CA TYR A 240 -7.86 1.46 26.50
C TYR A 240 -7.98 1.59 24.98
N ARG A 241 -7.07 0.96 24.25
CA ARG A 241 -7.13 0.86 22.79
C ARG A 241 -7.43 -0.58 22.39
N LEU A 242 -8.55 -0.80 21.71
CA LEU A 242 -8.99 -2.10 21.22
C LEU A 242 -8.88 -2.14 19.70
N VAL A 243 -8.12 -3.11 19.17
CA VAL A 243 -7.93 -3.23 17.73
C VAL A 243 -8.11 -4.65 17.25
N TRP A 244 -8.69 -4.79 16.07
CA TRP A 244 -8.79 -6.04 15.34
C TRP A 244 -7.83 -6.00 14.15
N THR A 245 -6.89 -6.93 14.15
CA THR A 245 -5.88 -7.10 13.08
C THR A 245 -6.29 -8.19 12.10
N TYR A 246 -6.00 -7.95 10.83
CA TYR A 246 -6.22 -8.87 9.71
C TYR A 246 -4.94 -8.96 8.87
N ASN A 247 -4.67 -10.17 8.37
CA ASN A 247 -3.61 -10.39 7.39
C ASN A 247 -4.12 -9.99 6.01
N LEU A 248 -3.41 -9.11 5.31
CA LEU A 248 -3.66 -8.81 3.90
C LEU A 248 -2.96 -9.85 3.03
N VAL A 249 -3.73 -10.53 2.20
CA VAL A 249 -3.28 -11.68 1.41
C VAL A 249 -3.58 -11.45 -0.06
N GLN A 250 -2.57 -11.70 -0.89
CA GLN A 250 -2.67 -11.69 -2.34
C GLN A 250 -2.74 -13.12 -2.88
N ASP A 251 -3.10 -13.24 -4.15
CA ASP A 251 -2.83 -14.45 -4.92
C ASP A 251 -1.31 -14.70 -5.03
N GLN A 252 -0.88 -15.94 -4.80
CA GLN A 252 0.53 -16.34 -4.86
C GLN A 252 1.07 -16.43 -6.29
N GLU A 253 0.18 -16.48 -7.29
CA GLU A 253 0.58 -16.39 -8.70
C GLU A 253 0.99 -14.96 -9.10
N GLN A 254 0.62 -13.96 -8.30
CA GLN A 254 0.95 -12.55 -8.54
C GLN A 254 2.30 -12.18 -7.90
N PRO A 255 3.02 -11.18 -8.45
CA PRO A 255 4.22 -10.64 -7.82
C PRO A 255 3.97 -10.21 -6.37
N LYS A 256 4.91 -10.49 -5.47
CA LYS A 256 4.79 -10.15 -4.06
C LYS A 256 4.70 -8.63 -3.87
N GLN A 257 3.58 -8.18 -3.32
CA GLN A 257 3.35 -6.79 -2.95
C GLN A 257 4.24 -6.43 -1.76
N THR A 258 5.04 -5.38 -1.89
CA THR A 258 5.91 -4.86 -0.82
C THR A 258 6.06 -3.36 -0.97
N ALA A 259 6.37 -2.66 0.14
CA ALA A 259 6.67 -1.24 0.07
C ALA A 259 7.92 -0.97 -0.80
N ALA A 260 8.90 -1.87 -0.77
CA ALA A 260 10.08 -1.80 -1.65
C ALA A 260 9.74 -1.95 -3.14
N ALA A 261 8.83 -2.86 -3.50
CA ALA A 261 8.36 -3.02 -4.88
C ALA A 261 7.58 -1.78 -5.34
N LEU A 262 6.74 -1.20 -4.47
CA LEU A 262 6.03 0.06 -4.74
C LEU A 262 7.02 1.20 -5.03
N ASP A 263 8.03 1.39 -4.16
CA ASP A 263 9.08 2.39 -4.40
C ASP A 263 9.85 2.14 -5.71
N SER A 264 10.08 0.87 -6.08
CA SER A 264 10.76 0.50 -7.33
C SER A 264 9.92 0.85 -8.55
N SER A 265 8.60 0.57 -8.51
CA SER A 265 7.65 0.97 -9.55
C SER A 265 7.60 2.49 -9.69
N HIS A 266 7.54 3.21 -8.56
CA HIS A 266 7.58 4.67 -8.55
C HIS A 266 8.88 5.23 -9.13
N ALA A 267 10.03 4.65 -8.78
CA ALA A 267 11.33 5.07 -9.30
C ALA A 267 11.46 4.78 -10.80
N ARG A 268 10.99 3.61 -11.26
CA ARG A 268 10.98 3.25 -12.68
C ARG A 268 10.14 4.22 -13.49
N LEU A 269 8.92 4.51 -13.03
CA LEU A 269 8.05 5.48 -13.70
C LEU A 269 8.74 6.84 -13.78
N LYS A 270 9.33 7.33 -12.67
CA LYS A 270 10.12 8.58 -12.70
C LYS A 270 11.28 8.54 -13.69
N SER A 271 12.04 7.44 -13.76
CA SER A 271 13.18 7.33 -14.67
C SER A 271 12.80 7.35 -16.15
N LEU A 272 11.66 6.74 -16.51
CA LEU A 272 11.14 6.73 -17.88
C LEU A 272 10.73 8.13 -18.35
N LEU A 273 10.46 9.03 -17.40
CA LEU A 273 9.99 10.38 -17.66
C LEU A 273 11.14 11.39 -17.77
N THR A 274 12.30 11.09 -17.17
CA THR A 274 13.50 11.94 -17.26
C THR A 274 14.38 11.69 -18.49
N THR A 275 13.91 10.92 -19.47
CA THR A 275 14.64 10.56 -20.71
C THR A 275 13.95 11.14 -21.93
#